data_AF-A0A401V1H6-F1
#
_entry.id   AF-A0A401V1H6-F1
#
_cell.length_a   1.000
_cell.length_b   1.000
_cell.length_c   1.000
_cell.angle_alpha   90.00
_cell.angle_beta   90.00
_cell.angle_gamma   90.00
#
_symmetry.space_group_name_H-M   'P 1'
#
loop_
_entity.id
_entity.type
_entity.pdbx_description
1 polymer ?
#
loop_
_entity_poly.entity_id
_entity_poly.type
_entity_poly.pdbx_seq_one_letter_code
_entity_poly.pdbx_strand_id
1 'polypeptide(L)'
;MARAVEDAFERSARRWLRAYPPRWRRERADEAVALLADLAPDARRVDVRTALGLVRSGWSTRRRTRPPLRTFLAFRFRGRLPGPEHAAWLEDDVTGRWFHARAALAQVLVVGLVAWGVAAVGWLSWEAVLFGSVVMVLSEAVRATRRMLRHEDPRRPAVAGDVGRFGPYVRLDPPDGGAR
;
A
#
# COMPACT_ATOMS: atom_id res chain seq x y z
N MET A 1 -25.73 -12.29 -24.77
CA MET A 1 -24.50 -13.06 -24.47
C MET A 1 -23.23 -12.21 -24.58
N ALA A 2 -23.08 -11.36 -25.60
CA ALA A 2 -21.93 -10.45 -25.77
C ALA A 2 -21.66 -9.53 -24.56
N ARG A 3 -22.67 -8.80 -24.05
CA ARG A 3 -22.51 -7.95 -22.84
C ARG A 3 -22.00 -8.72 -21.61
N ALA A 4 -22.46 -9.94 -21.39
CA ALA A 4 -22.01 -10.74 -20.24
C ALA A 4 -20.54 -11.18 -20.36
N VAL A 5 -20.04 -11.34 -21.58
CA VAL A 5 -18.63 -11.62 -21.88
C VAL A 5 -17.79 -10.37 -21.65
N GLU A 6 -18.27 -9.23 -22.14
CA GLU A 6 -17.66 -7.90 -21.94
C GLU A 6 -17.55 -7.57 -20.43
N ASP A 7 -18.64 -7.75 -19.67
CA ASP A 7 -18.65 -7.57 -18.22
C ASP A 7 -17.65 -8.49 -17.49
N ALA A 8 -17.50 -9.74 -17.97
CA ALA A 8 -16.57 -10.70 -17.38
C ALA A 8 -15.11 -10.33 -17.67
N PHE A 9 -14.84 -9.87 -18.89
CA PHE A 9 -13.52 -9.41 -19.30
C PHE A 9 -13.13 -8.15 -18.53
N GLU A 10 -14.01 -7.15 -18.46
CA GLU A 10 -13.79 -5.92 -17.71
C GLU A 10 -13.47 -6.20 -16.23
N ARG A 11 -14.26 -7.07 -15.58
CA ARG A 11 -13.98 -7.47 -14.18
C ARG A 11 -12.61 -8.13 -14.03
N SER A 12 -12.21 -8.94 -15.02
CA SER A 12 -10.88 -9.56 -15.04
C SER A 12 -9.78 -8.51 -15.21
N ALA A 13 -9.93 -7.59 -16.16
CA ALA A 13 -8.96 -6.52 -16.43
C ALA A 13 -8.79 -5.60 -15.21
N ARG A 14 -9.90 -5.11 -14.65
CA ARG A 14 -9.90 -4.28 -13.43
C ARG A 14 -9.25 -4.98 -12.24
N ARG A 15 -9.36 -6.32 -12.14
CA ARG A 15 -8.68 -7.10 -11.10
C ARG A 15 -7.16 -7.02 -11.23
N TRP A 16 -6.62 -7.21 -12.43
CA TRP A 16 -5.18 -7.16 -12.67
C TRP A 16 -4.62 -5.74 -12.57
N LEU A 17 -5.40 -4.73 -13.01
CA LEU A 17 -5.02 -3.33 -12.87
C LEU A 17 -4.86 -2.87 -11.41
N ARG A 18 -5.38 -3.61 -10.41
CA ARG A 18 -5.09 -3.34 -8.98
C ARG A 18 -3.59 -3.36 -8.66
N ALA A 19 -2.78 -3.99 -9.48
CA ALA A 19 -1.32 -3.95 -9.39
C ALA A 19 -0.76 -2.52 -9.58
N TYR A 20 -1.45 -1.63 -10.28
CA TYR A 20 -1.04 -0.24 -10.48
C TYR A 20 -1.39 0.66 -9.27
N PRO A 21 -0.68 1.79 -9.05
CA PRO A 21 -0.99 2.74 -8.00
C PRO A 21 -2.46 3.24 -8.07
N PRO A 22 -3.13 3.47 -6.92
CA PRO A 22 -4.49 4.02 -6.89
C PRO A 22 -4.69 5.25 -7.77
N ARG A 23 -3.80 6.25 -7.70
CA ARG A 23 -3.88 7.46 -8.54
C ARG A 23 -3.91 7.15 -10.05
N TRP A 24 -3.02 6.27 -10.49
CA TRP A 24 -2.93 5.86 -11.89
C TRP A 24 -4.22 5.20 -12.36
N ARG A 25 -4.85 4.39 -11.49
CA ARG A 25 -6.11 3.74 -11.84
C ARG A 25 -7.27 4.73 -11.94
N ARG A 26 -7.29 5.78 -11.13
CA ARG A 26 -8.34 6.81 -11.21
C ARG A 26 -8.34 7.52 -12.56
N GLU A 27 -7.15 7.72 -13.13
CA GLU A 27 -6.98 8.46 -14.38
C GLU A 27 -7.02 7.57 -15.62
N ARG A 28 -6.44 6.36 -15.55
CA ARG A 28 -6.12 5.55 -16.74
C ARG A 28 -6.74 4.16 -16.75
N ALA A 29 -7.46 3.74 -15.70
CA ALA A 29 -7.97 2.37 -15.67
C ALA A 29 -9.01 2.10 -16.76
N ASP A 30 -9.90 3.06 -17.01
CA ASP A 30 -10.97 2.87 -18.00
C ASP A 30 -10.39 2.85 -19.42
N GLU A 31 -9.46 3.76 -19.74
CA GLU A 31 -8.67 3.73 -20.98
C GLU A 31 -7.95 2.38 -21.17
N ALA A 32 -7.28 1.90 -20.12
CA ALA A 32 -6.55 0.64 -20.18
C ALA A 32 -7.47 -0.58 -20.35
N VAL A 33 -8.66 -0.56 -19.75
CA VAL A 33 -9.66 -1.61 -19.93
C VAL A 33 -10.17 -1.62 -21.37
N ALA A 34 -10.49 -0.45 -21.94
CA ALA A 34 -10.94 -0.32 -23.33
C ALA A 34 -9.87 -0.85 -24.30
N LEU A 35 -8.62 -0.42 -24.15
CA LEU A 35 -7.51 -0.91 -24.97
C LEU A 35 -7.31 -2.43 -24.85
N LEU A 36 -7.47 -3.00 -23.66
CA LEU A 36 -7.37 -4.44 -23.46
C LEU A 36 -8.52 -5.19 -24.15
N ALA A 37 -9.73 -4.61 -24.19
CA ALA A 37 -10.88 -5.19 -24.88
C ALA A 37 -10.69 -5.15 -26.40
N ASP A 38 -10.20 -4.03 -26.93
CA ASP A 38 -9.89 -3.86 -28.36
C ASP A 38 -8.81 -4.85 -28.85
N LEU A 39 -7.81 -5.13 -28.01
CA LEU A 39 -6.76 -6.09 -28.33
C LEU A 39 -7.20 -7.56 -28.25
N ALA A 40 -8.32 -7.86 -27.58
CA ALA A 40 -8.79 -9.22 -27.35
C ALA A 40 -10.34 -9.29 -27.38
N PRO A 41 -10.97 -8.99 -28.53
CA PRO A 41 -12.42 -8.80 -28.64
C PRO A 41 -13.24 -10.05 -28.27
N ASP A 42 -12.68 -11.25 -28.49
CA ASP A 42 -13.35 -12.51 -28.21
C ASP A 42 -13.01 -13.10 -26.83
N ALA A 43 -12.11 -12.47 -26.07
CA ALA A 43 -11.64 -13.00 -24.80
C ALA A 43 -12.61 -12.70 -23.66
N ARG A 44 -12.98 -13.71 -22.87
CA ARG A 44 -13.79 -13.53 -21.65
C ARG A 44 -12.98 -13.08 -20.43
N ARG A 45 -11.64 -13.23 -20.48
CA ARG A 45 -10.71 -12.92 -19.38
C ARG A 45 -9.36 -12.51 -19.96
N VAL A 46 -8.62 -11.72 -19.21
CA VAL A 46 -7.23 -11.37 -19.53
C VAL A 46 -6.36 -12.62 -19.41
N ASP A 47 -5.64 -12.96 -20.47
CA ASP A 47 -4.68 -14.07 -20.49
C ASP A 47 -3.57 -13.89 -19.43
N VAL A 48 -3.05 -15.01 -18.93
CA VAL A 48 -2.00 -15.08 -17.91
C VAL A 48 -0.75 -14.32 -18.35
N ARG A 49 -0.33 -14.42 -19.61
CA ARG A 49 0.86 -13.71 -20.10
C ARG A 49 0.67 -12.20 -20.02
N THR A 50 -0.49 -11.70 -20.47
CA THR A 50 -0.86 -10.29 -20.38
C THR A 50 -1.00 -9.85 -18.92
N ALA A 51 -1.62 -10.66 -18.08
CA ALA A 51 -1.74 -10.41 -16.64
C ALA A 51 -0.37 -10.26 -15.97
N LEU A 52 0.58 -11.15 -16.27
CA LEU A 52 1.96 -11.05 -15.76
C LEU A 52 2.65 -9.77 -16.25
N GLY A 53 2.45 -9.40 -17.52
CA GLY A 53 2.92 -8.12 -18.07
C GLY A 53 2.39 -6.92 -17.29
N LEU A 54 1.07 -6.87 -17.05
CA LEU A 54 0.38 -5.84 -16.27
C LEU A 54 0.85 -5.77 -14.81
N VAL A 55 1.10 -6.92 -14.19
CA VAL A 55 1.62 -6.97 -12.82
C VAL A 55 3.04 -6.43 -12.77
N ARG A 56 3.90 -6.83 -13.71
CA ARG A 56 5.29 -6.36 -13.80
C ARG A 56 5.36 -4.85 -14.06
N SER A 57 4.57 -4.34 -15.00
CA SER A 57 4.50 -2.90 -15.28
C SER A 57 3.94 -2.13 -14.09
N GLY A 58 2.86 -2.59 -13.47
CA GLY A 58 2.29 -1.98 -12.27
C GLY A 58 3.30 -1.90 -11.11
N TRP A 59 4.08 -2.96 -10.89
CA TRP A 59 5.18 -2.96 -9.92
C TRP A 59 6.32 -2.03 -10.29
N SER A 60 6.70 -1.97 -11.57
CA SER A 60 7.71 -1.02 -12.06
C SER A 60 7.28 0.42 -11.79
N THR A 61 6.03 0.78 -12.10
CA THR A 61 5.46 2.10 -11.82
C THR A 61 5.52 2.43 -10.33
N ARG A 62 5.18 1.46 -9.45
CA ARG A 62 5.30 1.64 -7.99
C ARG A 62 6.74 1.84 -7.52
N ARG A 63 7.70 1.13 -8.12
CA ARG A 63 9.12 1.25 -7.76
C ARG A 63 9.69 2.61 -8.14
N ARG A 64 9.29 3.18 -9.29
CA ARG A 64 9.79 4.49 -9.77
C ARG A 64 9.41 5.66 -8.87
N THR A 65 8.27 5.61 -8.19
CA THR A 65 7.86 6.66 -7.25
C THR A 65 8.26 6.37 -5.80
N ARG A 66 8.93 5.23 -5.53
CA ARG A 66 9.21 4.82 -4.16
C ARG A 66 10.36 5.66 -3.57
N PRO A 67 10.22 6.20 -2.35
CA PRO A 67 11.31 6.90 -1.71
C PRO A 67 12.52 5.98 -1.45
N PRO A 68 13.73 6.57 -1.34
CA PRO A 68 14.91 5.85 -0.88
C PRO A 68 14.62 5.07 0.41
N LEU A 69 15.26 3.90 0.57
CA LEU A 69 14.97 2.99 1.69
C LEU A 69 15.12 3.69 3.05
N ARG A 70 16.10 4.59 3.21
CA ARG A 70 16.31 5.37 4.43
C ARG A 70 15.11 6.26 4.76
N THR A 71 14.55 6.95 3.78
CA THR A 71 13.35 7.80 3.93
C THR A 71 12.13 6.95 4.26
N PHE A 72 11.97 5.81 3.59
CA PHE A 72 10.92 4.84 3.89
C PHE A 72 10.99 4.34 5.33
N LEU A 73 12.18 3.97 5.82
CA LEU A 73 12.37 3.50 7.19
C LEU A 73 12.18 4.63 8.21
N ALA A 74 12.64 5.85 7.92
CA ALA A 74 12.44 7.02 8.78
C ALA A 74 10.94 7.35 8.93
N PHE A 75 10.19 7.32 7.85
CA PHE A 75 8.74 7.43 7.87
C PHE A 75 8.12 6.34 8.75
N ARG A 76 8.56 5.11 8.55
CA ARG A 76 7.88 3.97 9.15
C ARG A 76 8.13 3.77 10.64
N PHE A 77 9.38 3.96 11.07
CA PHE A 77 9.78 3.69 12.45
C PHE A 77 9.92 4.96 13.28
N ARG A 78 10.25 6.09 12.64
CA ARG A 78 10.46 7.38 13.31
C ARG A 78 9.32 8.38 13.09
N GLY A 79 8.31 8.03 12.29
CA GLY A 79 7.19 8.92 11.97
C GLY A 79 7.58 10.15 11.15
N ARG A 80 8.76 10.14 10.52
CA ARG A 80 9.24 11.30 9.72
C ARG A 80 8.63 11.27 8.34
N LEU A 81 7.80 12.25 8.02
CA LEU A 81 7.18 12.35 6.70
C LEU A 81 8.26 12.46 5.60
N PRO A 82 8.10 11.73 4.48
CA PRO A 82 8.85 11.97 3.25
C PRO A 82 8.71 13.43 2.80
N GLY A 83 9.70 13.93 2.05
CA GLY A 83 9.61 15.24 1.41
C GLY A 83 8.47 15.34 0.40
N PRO A 84 8.09 16.57 -0.01
CA PRO A 84 6.97 16.83 -0.91
C PRO A 84 7.09 16.08 -2.24
N GLU A 85 8.30 15.80 -2.71
CA GLU A 85 8.57 15.01 -3.92
C GLU A 85 8.07 13.55 -3.85
N HIS A 86 7.78 13.05 -2.64
CA HIS A 86 7.21 11.72 -2.39
C HIS A 86 5.76 11.76 -1.90
N ALA A 87 5.10 12.93 -1.89
CA ALA A 87 3.73 13.08 -1.38
C ALA A 87 2.72 12.17 -2.11
N ALA A 88 2.84 12.06 -3.43
CA ALA A 88 1.96 11.19 -4.22
C ALA A 88 2.17 9.70 -3.91
N TRP A 89 3.41 9.28 -3.63
CA TRP A 89 3.68 7.91 -3.16
C TRP A 89 3.06 7.65 -1.79
N LEU A 90 3.16 8.64 -0.92
CA LEU A 90 2.70 8.56 0.45
C LEU A 90 1.17 8.47 0.53
N GLU A 91 0.46 9.27 -0.27
CA GLU A 91 -0.99 9.17 -0.44
C GLU A 91 -1.40 7.77 -0.93
N ASP A 92 -0.73 7.25 -1.98
CA ASP A 92 -0.97 5.90 -2.50
C ASP A 92 -0.67 4.80 -1.45
N ASP A 93 0.31 5.04 -0.57
CA ASP A 93 0.69 4.10 0.49
C ASP A 93 -0.40 4.03 1.56
N VAL A 94 -0.82 5.19 2.09
CA VAL A 94 -1.76 5.30 3.22
C VAL A 94 -3.20 4.98 2.82
N THR A 95 -3.63 5.41 1.63
CA THR A 95 -4.99 5.10 1.13
C THR A 95 -5.14 3.65 0.64
N GLY A 96 -4.04 2.91 0.54
CA GLY A 96 -4.05 1.53 0.09
C GLY A 96 -4.69 0.58 1.12
N ARG A 97 -5.63 -0.27 0.68
CA ARG A 97 -6.25 -1.34 1.50
C ARG A 97 -5.22 -2.24 2.23
N TRP A 98 -4.04 -2.41 1.63
CA TRP A 98 -2.95 -3.22 2.19
C TRP A 98 -1.94 -2.41 3.00
N PHE A 99 -2.24 -1.16 3.38
CA PHE A 99 -1.34 -0.33 4.17
C PHE A 99 -0.92 -1.06 5.45
N HIS A 100 -1.88 -1.53 6.26
CA HIS A 100 -1.59 -2.23 7.52
C HIS A 100 -0.85 -3.56 7.33
N ALA A 101 -1.19 -4.34 6.31
CA ALA A 101 -0.48 -5.60 6.02
C ALA A 101 0.98 -5.35 5.62
N ARG A 102 1.21 -4.38 4.71
CA ARG A 102 2.56 -3.90 4.39
C ARG A 102 3.23 -3.28 5.62
N ALA A 103 2.42 -2.71 6.52
CA ALA A 103 2.89 -2.11 7.76
C ALA A 103 3.60 -3.15 8.63
N ALA A 104 2.84 -4.17 9.01
CA ALA A 104 3.31 -5.32 9.76
C ALA A 104 4.47 -6.01 9.04
N LEU A 105 4.36 -6.29 7.73
CA LEU A 105 5.41 -7.00 7.00
C LEU A 105 6.77 -6.30 7.06
N ALA A 106 6.83 -4.98 6.82
CA ALA A 106 8.12 -4.26 6.88
C ALA A 106 8.71 -4.26 8.30
N GLN A 107 7.85 -4.22 9.32
CA GLN A 107 8.27 -4.28 10.72
C GLN A 107 8.81 -5.66 11.08
N VAL A 108 8.14 -6.74 10.67
CA VAL A 108 8.61 -8.12 10.84
C VAL A 108 9.95 -8.33 10.15
N LEU A 109 10.11 -7.86 8.92
CA LEU A 109 11.38 -8.01 8.18
C LEU A 109 12.55 -7.29 8.86
N VAL A 110 12.35 -6.06 9.35
CA VAL A 110 13.41 -5.32 10.04
C VAL A 110 13.77 -5.98 11.37
N VAL A 111 12.79 -6.39 12.16
CA VAL A 111 13.06 -7.03 13.45
C VAL A 111 13.67 -8.42 13.27
N GLY A 112 13.19 -9.20 12.31
CA GLY A 112 13.82 -10.47 11.93
C GLY A 112 15.27 -10.29 11.50
N LEU A 113 15.58 -9.25 10.71
CA LEU A 113 16.94 -8.93 10.30
C LEU A 113 17.83 -8.54 11.48
N VAL A 114 17.34 -7.69 12.38
CA VAL A 114 18.09 -7.28 13.58
C VAL A 114 18.33 -8.50 14.48
N ALA A 115 17.29 -9.29 14.73
CA ALA A 115 17.37 -10.45 15.61
C ALA A 115 18.31 -11.51 15.04
N TRP A 116 18.30 -11.72 13.72
CA TRP A 116 19.29 -12.55 13.02
C TRP A 116 20.72 -12.03 13.25
N GLY A 117 20.95 -10.72 13.09
CA GLY A 117 22.26 -10.12 13.35
C GLY A 117 22.73 -10.28 14.79
N VAL A 118 21.83 -10.13 15.78
CA VAL A 118 22.17 -10.32 17.20
C VAL A 118 22.50 -11.79 17.50
N ALA A 119 21.72 -12.73 16.98
CA ALA A 119 22.00 -14.16 17.13
C ALA A 119 23.33 -14.55 16.47
N ALA A 120 23.66 -13.98 15.31
CA ALA A 120 24.91 -14.25 14.60
C ALA A 120 26.17 -13.84 15.39
N VAL A 121 26.04 -12.87 16.31
CA VAL A 121 27.14 -12.39 17.18
C VAL A 121 27.17 -13.15 18.52
N GLY A 122 26.28 -14.14 18.72
CA GLY A 122 26.26 -15.00 19.91
C GLY A 122 25.73 -14.35 21.18
N TRP A 123 25.24 -13.10 21.10
CA TRP A 123 24.71 -12.35 22.25
C TRP A 123 23.30 -12.83 22.67
N LEU A 124 22.57 -13.50 21.77
CA LEU A 124 21.18 -13.89 21.99
C LEU A 124 20.93 -15.30 21.45
N SER A 125 20.28 -16.16 22.24
CA SER A 125 19.85 -17.47 21.77
C SER A 125 18.79 -17.33 20.68
N TRP A 126 18.80 -18.22 19.69
CA TRP A 126 17.84 -18.22 18.58
C TRP A 126 16.38 -18.35 19.06
N GLU A 127 16.17 -18.96 20.23
CA GLU A 127 14.87 -19.09 20.90
C GLU A 127 14.33 -17.72 21.33
N ALA A 128 15.17 -16.86 21.90
CA ALA A 128 14.79 -15.51 22.30
C ALA A 128 14.49 -14.63 21.08
N VAL A 129 15.19 -14.84 19.96
CA VAL A 129 14.89 -14.20 18.66
C VAL A 129 13.50 -14.59 18.15
N LEU A 130 13.18 -15.89 18.15
CA LEU A 130 11.88 -16.37 17.70
C LEU A 130 10.76 -15.89 18.62
N PHE A 131 10.93 -16.01 19.93
CA PHE A 131 9.93 -15.57 20.90
C PHE A 131 9.66 -14.06 20.80
N GLY A 132 10.70 -13.23 20.73
CA GLY A 132 10.57 -11.78 20.54
C GLY A 132 9.85 -11.42 19.24
N SER A 133 10.16 -12.12 18.15
CA SER A 133 9.53 -11.91 16.84
C SER A 133 8.03 -12.26 16.86
N VAL A 134 7.67 -13.39 17.50
CA VAL A 134 6.26 -13.83 17.66
C VAL A 134 5.48 -12.85 18.52
N VAL A 135 6.01 -12.45 19.68
CA VAL A 135 5.37 -11.45 20.55
C VAL A 135 5.15 -10.14 19.80
N MET A 136 6.11 -9.71 18.98
CA MET A 136 5.96 -8.48 18.22
C MET A 136 4.89 -8.59 17.13
N VAL A 137 4.85 -9.68 16.38
CA VAL A 137 3.79 -9.96 15.38
C VAL A 137 2.42 -9.97 16.04
N LEU A 138 2.27 -10.67 17.17
CA LEU A 138 1.02 -10.74 17.93
C LEU A 138 0.63 -9.36 18.46
N SER A 139 1.57 -8.57 18.97
CA SER A 139 1.29 -7.22 19.46
C SER A 139 0.78 -6.29 18.35
N GLU A 140 1.34 -6.38 17.14
CA GLU A 140 0.87 -5.60 15.99
C GLU A 140 -0.46 -6.12 15.44
N ALA A 141 -0.69 -7.43 15.43
CA ALA A 141 -1.98 -8.01 15.08
C ALA A 141 -3.06 -7.52 16.05
N VAL A 142 -2.80 -7.56 17.37
CA VAL A 142 -3.71 -7.04 18.40
C VAL A 142 -3.93 -5.54 18.24
N ARG A 143 -2.89 -4.75 17.95
CA ARG A 143 -3.03 -3.30 17.69
C ARG A 143 -3.86 -3.04 16.43
N ALA A 144 -3.65 -3.80 15.36
CA ALA A 144 -4.40 -3.68 14.11
C ALA A 144 -5.88 -4.02 14.32
N THR A 145 -6.18 -5.14 14.99
CA THR A 145 -7.54 -5.56 15.34
C THR A 145 -8.22 -4.53 16.25
N ARG A 146 -7.54 -4.06 17.30
CA ARG A 146 -8.09 -3.01 18.19
C ARG A 146 -8.35 -1.70 17.46
N ARG A 147 -7.55 -1.35 16.45
CA ARG A 147 -7.76 -0.12 15.65
C ARG A 147 -8.93 -0.27 14.67
N MET A 148 -9.08 -1.43 14.04
CA MET A 148 -10.26 -1.73 13.22
C MET A 148 -11.54 -1.66 14.06
N LEU A 149 -11.57 -2.31 15.24
CA LEU A 149 -12.70 -2.26 16.15
C LEU A 149 -13.00 -0.84 16.67
N ARG A 150 -11.98 0.01 16.81
CA ARG A 150 -12.15 1.44 17.18
C ARG A 150 -12.60 2.34 16.02
N HIS A 151 -12.43 1.92 14.77
CA HIS A 151 -12.95 2.62 13.59
C HIS A 151 -14.41 2.24 13.26
N GLU A 152 -14.91 1.14 13.82
CA GLU A 152 -16.31 0.71 13.68
C GLU A 152 -17.26 1.28 14.73
N ASP A 153 -16.83 2.17 15.62
CA ASP A 153 -17.72 2.84 16.58
C ASP A 153 -18.41 4.05 15.91
N PRO A 154 -19.68 3.93 15.45
CA PRO A 154 -20.37 4.97 14.68
C PRO A 154 -20.78 6.16 15.56
N ARG A 155 -20.56 6.07 16.88
CA ARG A 155 -20.96 7.07 17.87
C ARG A 155 -19.81 7.97 18.30
N ARG A 156 -18.59 7.77 17.79
CA ARG A 156 -17.49 8.70 18.03
C ARG A 156 -17.62 9.88 17.07
N PRO A 157 -17.99 11.10 17.54
CA PRO A 157 -17.90 12.28 16.70
C PRO A 157 -16.44 12.40 16.22
N ALA A 158 -16.25 12.70 14.94
CA ALA A 158 -14.96 13.05 14.40
C ALA A 158 -14.44 14.28 15.19
N VAL A 159 -13.59 14.03 16.18
CA VAL A 159 -12.94 15.10 16.93
C VAL A 159 -12.03 15.79 15.92
N ALA A 160 -12.42 16.99 15.50
CA ALA A 160 -11.56 17.89 14.75
C ALA A 160 -10.29 18.12 15.58
N GLY A 161 -9.22 17.37 15.26
CA GLY A 161 -7.94 17.44 15.97
C GLY A 161 -7.41 16.13 16.56
N ASP A 162 -8.18 15.03 16.62
CA ASP A 162 -7.60 13.72 16.99
C ASP A 162 -6.94 13.08 15.77
N VAL A 163 -5.82 13.68 15.40
CA VAL A 163 -4.87 13.12 14.46
C VAL A 163 -4.21 11.93 15.12
N GLY A 164 -4.63 10.72 14.75
CA GLY A 164 -3.83 9.53 15.04
C GLY A 164 -2.36 9.75 14.65
N ARG A 165 -1.46 8.82 14.97
CA ARG A 165 -0.01 8.92 14.66
C ARG A 165 0.33 9.26 13.18
N PHE A 166 -0.65 9.24 12.29
CA PHE A 166 -0.61 9.59 10.87
C PHE A 166 -1.76 10.53 10.43
N GLY A 167 -2.40 11.28 11.34
CA GLY A 167 -3.64 12.02 11.07
C GLY A 167 -3.48 13.27 10.22
N PRO A 168 -4.62 13.83 9.74
CA PRO A 168 -5.03 13.49 8.40
C PRO A 168 -4.01 14.02 7.37
N TYR A 169 -3.99 13.43 6.17
CA TYR A 169 -3.36 14.11 5.05
C TYR A 169 -4.15 15.39 4.77
N VAL A 170 -3.77 16.50 5.41
CA VAL A 170 -4.05 17.83 4.91
C VAL A 170 -3.33 17.85 3.57
N ARG A 171 -4.10 17.73 2.49
CA ARG A 171 -3.66 18.05 1.14
C ARG A 171 -2.91 19.38 1.29
N LEU A 172 -1.62 19.38 1.00
CA LEU A 172 -0.90 20.64 0.84
C LEU A 172 -1.57 21.28 -0.37
N ASP A 173 -2.58 22.12 -0.12
CA ASP A 173 -3.03 23.03 -1.16
C ASP A 173 -1.79 23.80 -1.60
N PRO A 174 -1.56 23.93 -2.92
CA PRO A 174 -0.49 24.79 -3.40
C PRO A 174 -0.68 26.17 -2.74
N PRO A 175 0.39 26.84 -2.30
CA PRO A 175 0.23 28.17 -1.73
C PRO A 175 -0.53 29.01 -2.74
N ASP A 176 -1.64 29.60 -2.30
CA ASP A 176 -2.41 30.58 -3.05
C ASP A 176 -1.45 31.72 -3.46
N GLY A 177 -0.83 31.55 -4.62
CA GLY A 177 0.03 32.51 -5.27
C GLY A 177 -0.87 33.53 -5.95
N GLY A 178 -1.32 34.48 -5.15
CA GLY A 178 -2.27 35.51 -5.51
C GLY A 178 -2.00 36.16 -6.86
N ALA A 179 -3.10 36.38 -7.58
CA ALA A 179 -3.20 37.46 -8.54
C ALA A 179 -2.81 38.77 -7.85
N ARG A 180 -1.69 39.37 -8.29
CA ARG A 180 -1.50 40.81 -8.45
C ARG A 180 -0.54 41.05 -9.60
#